data_AF-A0A9X8VF19-F1
#
_entry.id   AF-A0A9X8VF19-F1
#
_cell.length_a   1.000
_cell.length_b   1.000
_cell.length_c   1.000
_cell.angle_alpha   90.00
_cell.angle_beta   90.00
_cell.angle_gamma   90.00
#
_symmetry.space_group_name_H-M   'P 1'
#
loop_
_entity.id
_entity.type
_entity.pdbx_description
1 polymer ?
#
loop_
_entity_poly.entity_id
_entity_poly.type
_entity_poly.pdbx_seq_one_letter_code
_entity_poly.pdbx_strand_id
1 'polypeptide(L)'
;GDAARTKAQAKQKYAAPMSGALKKLADVFIPLIPAFIASGLITGIINLLKRPDIAGQLAVDYPNALGLLAIFGSAVFAIMNILVGVNAARVFGGSQAMGGVMAGILSSPALAQITLFGEALQPGRGGVIAVLLVVALMCWVEKRLRTLLPESVEL
;
A
#
# COMPACT_ATOMS: atom_id res chain seq x y z
N GLY A 1 -27.11 0.76 -25.85
CA GLY A 1 -26.92 2.02 -25.10
C GLY A 1 -25.53 2.55 -25.34
N ASP A 2 -25.45 3.68 -26.04
CA ASP A 2 -24.20 4.29 -26.49
C ASP A 2 -23.22 4.62 -25.34
N ALA A 3 -23.72 4.81 -24.12
CA ALA A 3 -22.91 4.95 -22.91
C ALA A 3 -21.97 3.75 -22.61
N ALA A 4 -22.38 2.52 -22.96
CA ALA A 4 -21.54 1.33 -22.78
C ALA A 4 -20.44 1.23 -23.85
N ARG A 5 -20.74 1.69 -25.08
CA ARG A 5 -19.79 1.73 -26.20
C ARG A 5 -18.74 2.82 -26.00
N THR A 6 -19.11 3.99 -25.46
CA THR A 6 -18.17 5.06 -25.13
C THR A 6 -17.23 4.68 -23.98
N LYS A 7 -17.70 3.97 -22.95
CA LYS A 7 -16.84 3.44 -21.87
C LYS A 7 -15.87 2.36 -22.36
N ALA A 8 -16.28 1.52 -23.31
CA ALA A 8 -15.41 0.51 -23.92
C ALA A 8 -14.34 1.14 -24.84
N GLN A 9 -14.69 2.16 -25.61
CA GLN A 9 -13.75 2.87 -26.49
C GLN A 9 -12.78 3.77 -25.71
N ALA A 10 -13.21 4.37 -24.59
CA ALA A 10 -12.30 5.08 -23.68
C ALA A 10 -11.27 4.10 -23.05
N LYS A 11 -11.70 2.90 -22.64
CA LYS A 11 -10.79 1.85 -22.14
C LYS A 11 -9.75 1.39 -23.17
N GLN A 12 -10.05 1.47 -24.47
CA GLN A 12 -9.13 1.10 -25.55
C GLN A 12 -8.20 2.24 -25.98
N LYS A 13 -8.65 3.51 -25.91
CA LYS A 13 -7.84 4.66 -26.35
C LYS A 13 -6.70 5.04 -25.40
N TYR A 14 -6.76 4.60 -24.14
CA TYR A 14 -5.65 4.70 -23.18
C TYR A 14 -4.75 3.45 -23.13
N ALA A 15 -4.84 2.57 -24.14
CA ALA A 15 -3.97 1.39 -24.25
C ALA A 15 -2.62 1.75 -24.91
N ALA A 16 -1.80 2.59 -24.27
CA ALA A 16 -0.38 2.67 -24.60
C ALA A 16 0.34 1.41 -24.10
N PRO A 17 1.52 0.98 -24.58
CA PRO A 17 2.28 -0.11 -23.97
C PRO A 17 2.63 0.14 -22.47
N MET A 18 2.70 1.41 -22.07
CA MET A 18 2.74 1.86 -20.66
C MET A 18 1.44 1.58 -19.88
N SER A 19 0.30 1.43 -20.58
CA SER A 19 -1.01 1.16 -19.98
C SER A 19 -1.08 -0.18 -19.27
N GLY A 20 -0.27 -1.18 -19.66
CA GLY A 20 -0.27 -2.48 -18.99
C GLY A 20 0.29 -2.37 -17.57
N ALA A 21 1.44 -1.71 -17.43
CA ALA A 21 2.06 -1.45 -16.13
C ALA A 21 1.22 -0.47 -15.30
N LEU A 22 0.74 0.62 -15.90
CA LEU A 22 -0.11 1.59 -15.24
C LEU A 22 -1.45 0.99 -14.80
N LYS A 23 -2.02 0.08 -15.59
CA LYS A 23 -3.23 -0.66 -15.24
C LYS A 23 -2.99 -1.61 -14.09
N LYS A 24 -1.85 -2.34 -14.07
CA LYS A 24 -1.49 -3.16 -12.92
C LYS A 24 -1.35 -2.32 -11.65
N LEU A 25 -0.67 -1.17 -11.75
CA LEU A 25 -0.59 -0.23 -10.63
C LEU A 25 -1.99 0.22 -10.19
N ALA A 26 -2.86 0.63 -11.12
CA ALA A 26 -4.23 1.01 -10.81
C ALA A 26 -5.01 -0.13 -10.14
N ASP A 27 -4.92 -1.36 -10.65
CA ASP A 27 -5.57 -2.54 -10.10
C ASP A 27 -5.12 -2.85 -8.67
N VAL A 28 -3.86 -2.53 -8.33
CA VAL A 28 -3.37 -2.63 -6.94
C VAL A 28 -4.07 -1.62 -6.04
N PHE A 29 -4.25 -0.38 -6.48
CA PHE A 29 -4.78 0.70 -5.65
C PHE A 29 -6.31 0.77 -5.60
N ILE A 30 -7.02 0.32 -6.64
CA ILE A 30 -8.50 0.39 -6.73
C ILE A 30 -9.17 -0.14 -5.45
N PRO A 31 -8.81 -1.31 -4.89
CA PRO A 31 -9.39 -1.82 -3.65
C PRO A 31 -9.09 -0.95 -2.42
N LEU A 32 -8.00 -0.17 -2.43
CA LEU A 32 -7.60 0.68 -1.31
C LEU A 32 -8.23 2.07 -1.35
N ILE A 33 -8.73 2.54 -2.51
CA ILE A 33 -9.30 3.90 -2.66
C ILE A 33 -10.30 4.25 -1.54
N PRO A 34 -11.27 3.39 -1.19
CA PRO A 34 -12.22 3.72 -0.12
C PRO A 34 -11.54 3.92 1.24
N ALA A 35 -10.54 3.11 1.56
CA ALA A 35 -9.78 3.23 2.80
C ALA A 35 -8.93 4.51 2.84
N PHE A 36 -8.33 4.89 1.71
CA PHE A 36 -7.59 6.15 1.56
C PHE A 36 -8.48 7.36 1.82
N ILE A 37 -9.68 7.37 1.23
CA ILE A 37 -10.64 8.46 1.40
C ILE A 37 -11.08 8.55 2.87
N ALA A 38 -11.46 7.42 3.49
CA ALA A 38 -11.87 7.39 4.89
C ALA A 38 -10.76 7.87 5.84
N SER A 39 -9.53 7.39 5.65
CA SER A 39 -8.37 7.80 6.45
C SER A 39 -8.05 9.28 6.32
N GLY A 40 -8.08 9.81 5.10
CA GLY A 40 -7.86 11.24 4.84
C GLY A 40 -8.89 12.11 5.53
N LEU A 41 -10.17 11.72 5.47
CA LEU A 41 -11.27 12.44 6.15
C LEU A 41 -11.10 12.39 7.68
N ILE A 42 -10.83 11.22 8.25
CA ILE A 42 -10.61 11.05 9.70
C ILE A 42 -9.42 11.92 10.15
N THR A 43 -8.30 11.84 9.45
CA THR A 43 -7.08 12.61 9.76
C THR A 43 -7.33 14.12 9.62
N GLY A 44 -8.08 14.54 8.61
CA GLY A 44 -8.48 15.93 8.41
C GLY A 44 -9.32 16.45 9.58
N ILE A 45 -10.33 15.69 10.00
CA ILE A 45 -11.18 16.03 11.16
C ILE A 45 -10.34 16.11 12.44
N ILE A 46 -9.42 15.16 12.67
CA ILE A 46 -8.52 15.17 13.82
C ILE A 46 -7.66 16.43 13.84
N ASN A 47 -7.08 16.80 12.70
CA ASN A 47 -6.22 17.98 12.60
C ASN A 47 -7.00 19.28 12.82
N LEU A 48 -8.29 19.30 12.45
CA LEU A 48 -9.19 20.42 12.73
C LEU A 48 -9.50 20.51 14.23
N LEU A 49 -9.83 19.37 14.87
CA LEU A 49 -10.16 19.29 16.30
C LEU A 49 -8.95 19.53 17.22
N LYS A 50 -7.73 19.33 16.72
CA LYS A 50 -6.49 19.66 17.45
C LYS A 50 -6.16 21.15 17.43
N ARG A 51 -6.81 21.96 16.57
CA ARG A 51 -6.56 23.40 16.54
C ARG A 51 -7.34 24.09 17.66
N PRO A 52 -6.65 24.76 18.61
CA PRO A 52 -7.31 25.45 19.71
C PRO A 52 -8.25 26.58 19.22
N ASP A 53 -7.96 27.17 18.06
CA ASP A 53 -8.79 28.21 17.44
C ASP A 53 -10.18 27.72 17.00
N ILE A 54 -10.35 26.41 16.82
CA ILE A 54 -11.55 25.81 16.21
C ILE A 54 -12.29 24.93 17.22
N ALA A 55 -11.57 24.18 18.05
CA ALA A 55 -12.14 23.28 19.04
C ALA A 55 -12.06 23.80 20.49
N GLY A 56 -11.45 24.97 20.73
CA GLY A 56 -11.33 25.53 22.07
C GLY A 56 -10.59 24.59 23.04
N GLN A 57 -11.15 24.39 24.24
CA GLN A 57 -10.58 23.49 25.26
C GLN A 57 -10.87 22.00 25.01
N LEU A 58 -11.63 21.63 23.97
CA LEU A 58 -11.98 20.23 23.70
C LEU A 58 -10.75 19.32 23.54
N ALA A 59 -9.64 19.87 23.02
CA ALA A 59 -8.38 19.16 22.90
C ALA A 59 -7.62 18.99 24.23
N VAL A 60 -7.89 19.85 25.19
CA VAL A 60 -7.34 19.85 26.55
C VAL A 60 -8.20 19.00 27.49
N ASP A 61 -9.51 18.99 27.28
CA ASP A 61 -10.50 18.24 28.07
C ASP A 61 -10.55 16.74 27.69
N TYR A 62 -10.30 16.40 26.42
CA TYR A 62 -10.34 15.02 25.93
C TYR A 62 -9.06 14.56 25.19
N PRO A 63 -7.87 14.68 25.82
CA PRO A 63 -6.60 14.33 25.20
C PRO A 63 -6.51 12.85 24.81
N ASN A 64 -7.11 11.96 25.61
CA ASN A 64 -7.14 10.52 25.34
C ASN A 64 -8.00 10.16 24.12
N ALA A 65 -9.14 10.85 23.92
CA ALA A 65 -10.01 10.61 22.77
C ALA A 65 -9.33 11.07 21.47
N LEU A 66 -8.69 12.25 21.48
CA LEU A 66 -7.91 12.74 20.35
C LEU A 66 -6.66 11.91 20.08
N GLY A 67 -6.01 11.40 21.13
CA GLY A 67 -4.89 10.46 21.03
C GLY A 67 -5.31 9.17 20.36
N LEU A 68 -6.44 8.58 20.78
CA LEU A 68 -7.00 7.39 20.16
C LEU A 68 -7.34 7.63 18.68
N LEU A 69 -8.01 8.74 18.37
CA LEU A 69 -8.34 9.12 17.00
C LEU A 69 -7.08 9.31 16.14
N ALA A 70 -6.03 9.95 16.69
CA ALA A 70 -4.73 10.09 16.03
C ALA A 70 -4.06 8.73 15.77
N ILE A 71 -4.15 7.78 16.70
CA ILE A 71 -3.70 6.40 16.48
C ILE A 71 -4.48 5.78 15.32
N PHE A 72 -5.81 5.90 15.29
CA PHE A 72 -6.63 5.42 14.16
C PHE A 72 -6.16 6.00 12.82
N GLY A 73 -5.92 7.31 12.75
CA GLY A 73 -5.41 7.96 11.53
C GLY A 73 -4.03 7.42 11.10
N SER A 74 -3.11 7.29 12.05
CA SER A 74 -1.75 6.78 11.77
C SER A 74 -1.70 5.27 11.45
N ALA A 75 -2.57 4.47 12.08
CA ALA A 75 -2.63 3.03 11.90
C ALA A 75 -3.05 2.66 10.46
N VAL A 76 -3.89 3.47 9.83
CA VAL A 76 -4.26 3.25 8.42
C VAL A 76 -3.04 3.37 7.50
N PHE A 77 -2.15 4.33 7.73
CA PHE A 77 -0.92 4.46 6.92
C PHE A 77 0.05 3.28 7.14
N ALA A 78 0.12 2.74 8.36
CA ALA A 78 0.93 1.55 8.64
C ALA A 78 0.37 0.31 7.92
N ILE A 79 -0.95 0.09 7.98
CA ILE A 79 -1.63 -1.04 7.34
C ILE A 79 -1.63 -0.90 5.80
N MET A 80 -1.65 0.33 5.29
CA MET A 80 -1.69 0.62 3.86
C MET A 80 -0.52 0.00 3.09
N ASN A 81 0.72 0.08 3.61
CA ASN A 81 1.86 -0.57 2.95
C ASN A 81 1.65 -2.08 2.82
N ILE A 82 1.15 -2.72 3.88
CA ILE A 82 0.87 -4.16 3.91
C ILE A 82 -0.22 -4.51 2.91
N LEU A 83 -1.33 -3.77 2.91
CA LEU A 83 -2.43 -3.99 1.98
C LEU A 83 -1.98 -3.78 0.53
N VAL A 84 -1.12 -2.80 0.25
CA VAL A 84 -0.55 -2.63 -1.08
C VAL A 84 0.31 -3.83 -1.46
N GLY A 85 1.15 -4.35 -0.56
CA GLY A 85 1.96 -5.55 -0.83
C GLY A 85 1.11 -6.79 -1.14
N VAL A 86 0.05 -7.03 -0.37
CA VAL A 86 -0.89 -8.13 -0.61
C VAL A 86 -1.58 -7.98 -1.97
N ASN A 87 -2.09 -6.79 -2.29
CA ASN A 87 -2.76 -6.53 -3.57
C ASN A 87 -1.78 -6.57 -4.75
N ALA A 88 -0.55 -6.09 -4.56
CA ALA A 88 0.51 -6.20 -5.54
C ALA A 88 0.80 -7.67 -5.87
N ALA A 89 0.98 -8.52 -4.86
CA ALA A 89 1.19 -9.94 -5.08
C ALA A 89 0.03 -10.58 -5.84
N ARG A 90 -1.22 -10.20 -5.52
CA ARG A 90 -2.40 -10.64 -6.26
C ARG A 90 -2.37 -10.22 -7.74
N VAL A 91 -2.04 -8.96 -8.03
CA VAL A 91 -2.01 -8.42 -9.41
C VAL A 91 -0.83 -8.97 -10.22
N PHE A 92 0.32 -9.18 -9.56
CA PHE A 92 1.50 -9.78 -10.18
C PHE A 92 1.41 -11.31 -10.26
N GLY A 93 0.44 -11.95 -9.59
CA GLY A 93 0.18 -13.39 -9.64
C GLY A 93 1.18 -14.22 -8.83
N GLY A 94 1.60 -13.73 -7.66
CA GLY A 94 2.39 -14.46 -6.66
C GLY A 94 1.60 -14.69 -5.37
N SER A 95 2.27 -15.20 -4.34
CA SER A 95 1.65 -15.47 -3.04
C SER A 95 1.29 -14.18 -2.29
N GLN A 96 -0.01 -14.00 -2.02
CA GLN A 96 -0.53 -12.85 -1.27
C GLN A 96 0.04 -12.76 0.16
N ALA A 97 0.20 -13.91 0.82
CA ALA A 97 0.78 -13.98 2.16
C ALA A 97 2.22 -13.44 2.15
N MET A 98 3.02 -13.87 1.17
CA MET A 98 4.39 -13.37 1.02
C MET A 98 4.43 -11.89 0.65
N GLY A 99 3.51 -11.42 -0.20
CA GLY A 99 3.37 -9.99 -0.50
C GLY A 99 3.15 -9.14 0.76
N GLY A 100 2.30 -9.61 1.67
CA GLY A 100 2.08 -8.97 2.97
C GLY A 100 3.30 -9.02 3.88
N VAL A 101 3.98 -10.18 3.95
CA VAL A 101 5.22 -10.34 4.73
C VAL A 101 6.32 -9.40 4.25
N MET A 102 6.56 -9.33 2.93
CA MET A 102 7.57 -8.43 2.37
C MET A 102 7.26 -6.97 2.71
N ALA A 103 6.01 -6.54 2.55
CA ALA A 103 5.59 -5.19 2.93
C ALA A 103 5.75 -4.90 4.43
N GLY A 104 5.50 -5.90 5.29
CA GLY A 104 5.73 -5.83 6.73
C GLY A 104 7.22 -5.67 7.06
N ILE A 105 8.09 -6.44 6.40
CA ILE A 105 9.55 -6.33 6.57
C ILE A 105 10.03 -4.93 6.18
N LEU A 106 9.60 -4.39 5.03
CA LEU A 106 9.95 -3.02 4.60
C LEU A 106 9.49 -1.92 5.56
N SER A 107 8.42 -2.18 6.30
CA SER A 107 7.87 -1.24 7.29
C SER A 107 8.40 -1.50 8.70
N SER A 108 9.24 -2.51 8.89
CA SER A 108 9.74 -2.89 10.21
C SER A 108 10.76 -1.88 10.73
N PRO A 109 10.61 -1.40 11.98
CA PRO A 109 11.58 -0.51 12.60
C PRO A 109 12.97 -1.16 12.74
N ALA A 110 13.05 -2.50 12.73
CA ALA A 110 14.32 -3.22 12.78
C ALA A 110 15.24 -2.91 11.58
N LEU A 111 14.69 -2.48 10.44
CA LEU A 111 15.51 -2.04 9.32
C LEU A 111 16.39 -0.83 9.68
N ALA A 112 15.96 0.02 10.62
CA ALA A 112 16.75 1.16 11.09
C ALA A 112 18.10 0.78 11.69
N GLN A 113 18.26 -0.47 12.11
CA GLN A 113 19.48 -0.99 12.74
C GLN A 113 20.47 -1.57 11.73
N ILE A 114 20.10 -1.64 10.44
CA ILE A 114 20.92 -2.23 9.39
C ILE A 114 21.53 -1.11 8.54
N THR A 115 22.86 -1.15 8.39
CA THR A 115 23.59 -0.28 7.46
C THR A 115 23.87 -1.05 6.18
N LEU A 116 23.50 -0.47 5.05
CA LEU A 116 23.69 -1.05 3.72
C LEU A 116 24.38 0.00 2.85
N PHE A 117 25.48 -0.38 2.21
CA PHE A 117 26.29 0.52 1.37
C PHE A 117 26.76 1.81 2.06
N GLY A 118 26.93 1.78 3.39
CA GLY A 118 27.36 2.93 4.18
C GLY A 118 26.24 3.90 4.60
N GLU A 119 24.97 3.62 4.25
CA GLU A 119 23.82 4.40 4.70
C GLU A 119 22.94 3.55 5.64
N ALA A 120 22.44 4.15 6.72
CA ALA A 120 21.46 3.49 7.58
C ALA A 120 20.15 3.35 6.81
N LEU A 121 19.62 2.13 6.74
CA LEU A 121 18.31 1.92 6.14
C LEU A 121 17.26 2.65 6.97
N GLN A 122 16.33 3.34 6.31
CA GLN A 122 15.20 3.96 7.00
C GLN A 122 13.95 3.11 6.74
N PRO A 123 13.28 2.61 7.80
CA PRO A 123 12.00 1.92 7.68
C PRO A 123 11.00 2.76 6.90
N GLY A 124 10.34 2.17 5.91
CA GLY A 124 9.37 2.87 5.07
C GLY A 124 9.95 3.88 4.08
N ARG A 125 11.28 3.97 3.91
CA ARG A 125 11.90 4.83 2.88
C ARG A 125 11.53 4.31 1.49
N GLY A 126 11.01 5.20 0.65
CA GLY A 126 10.43 4.84 -0.65
C GLY A 126 8.95 4.45 -0.63
N GLY A 127 8.34 4.37 0.57
CA GLY A 127 6.90 4.22 0.78
C GLY A 127 6.28 3.07 -0.03
N VAL A 128 5.11 3.35 -0.61
CA VAL A 128 4.33 2.36 -1.35
C VAL A 128 5.02 1.87 -2.63
N ILE A 129 5.82 2.73 -3.26
CA ILE A 129 6.55 2.40 -4.49
C ILE A 129 7.62 1.35 -4.22
N ALA A 130 8.35 1.48 -3.10
CA ALA A 130 9.32 0.48 -2.68
C ALA A 130 8.66 -0.89 -2.43
N VAL A 131 7.51 -0.91 -1.76
CA VAL A 131 6.74 -2.15 -1.55
C VAL A 131 6.34 -2.79 -2.88
N LEU A 132 5.83 -2.00 -3.83
CA LEU A 132 5.45 -2.49 -5.15
C LEU A 132 6.62 -3.15 -5.89
N LEU A 133 7.80 -2.51 -5.88
CA LEU A 133 8.99 -3.04 -6.55
C LEU A 133 9.49 -4.33 -5.90
N VAL A 134 9.55 -4.37 -4.56
CA VAL A 134 10.01 -5.56 -3.84
C VAL A 134 9.04 -6.72 -4.03
N VAL A 135 7.72 -6.48 -3.98
CA VAL A 135 6.73 -7.53 -4.22
C VAL A 135 6.73 -7.98 -5.68
N ALA A 136 6.93 -7.06 -6.64
CA ALA A 136 7.06 -7.42 -8.04
C ALA A 136 8.29 -8.33 -8.29
N LEU A 137 9.44 -8.00 -7.68
CA LEU A 137 10.64 -8.83 -7.74
C LEU A 137 10.42 -10.18 -7.05
N MET A 138 9.79 -10.19 -5.88
CA MET A 138 9.45 -11.40 -5.15
C MET A 138 8.53 -12.32 -5.97
N CYS A 139 7.49 -11.78 -6.62
CA CYS A 139 6.63 -12.54 -7.52
C CYS A 139 7.39 -13.07 -8.75
N TRP A 140 8.35 -12.29 -9.26
CA TRP A 140 9.21 -12.73 -10.37
C TRP A 140 10.11 -13.90 -9.95
N VAL A 141 10.74 -13.82 -8.78
CA VAL A 141 11.55 -14.90 -8.19
C VAL A 141 10.69 -16.13 -7.92
N GLU A 142 9.51 -15.98 -7.32
CA GLU A 142 8.60 -17.09 -7.02
C GLU A 142 8.20 -17.85 -8.30
N LYS A 143 7.86 -17.13 -9.37
CA LYS A 143 7.55 -17.74 -10.67
C LYS A 143 8.75 -18.45 -11.27
N ARG A 144 9.93 -17.83 -11.18
CA ARG A 144 11.17 -18.43 -11.68
C ARG A 144 11.51 -19.71 -10.93
N LEU A 145 11.36 -19.71 -9.60
CA LEU A 145 11.59 -20.86 -8.75
C LEU A 145 10.59 -21.98 -9.03
N ARG A 146 9.30 -21.68 -9.16
CA ARG A 146 8.26 -22.65 -9.57
C ARG A 146 8.51 -23.26 -10.95
N THR A 147 9.15 -22.52 -11.86
CA THR A 147 9.54 -23.05 -13.18
C THR A 147 10.78 -23.95 -13.09
N LEU A 148 11.66 -23.71 -12.11
CA LEU A 148 12.90 -24.47 -11.88
C LEU A 148 12.72 -25.68 -10.96
N LEU A 149 11.68 -25.70 -10.13
CA LEU A 149 11.22 -26.84 -9.35
C LEU A 149 10.06 -27.51 -10.11
N PRO A 150 10.33 -28.36 -11.12
CA PRO A 150 9.30 -29.20 -11.72
C PRO A 150 8.74 -30.19 -10.68
N GLU A 151 7.56 -30.75 -10.95
CA GLU A 151 6.69 -31.60 -10.11
C GLU A 151 7.35 -32.73 -9.28
N SER A 152 8.66 -32.94 -9.36
CA SER A 152 9.43 -33.97 -8.61
C SER A 152 9.59 -33.67 -7.11
N VAL A 153 9.29 -32.45 -6.66
CA VAL A 153 9.41 -32.03 -5.24
C VAL A 153 8.05 -31.71 -4.63
N GLU A 154 6.97 -31.81 -5.41
CA GLU A 154 5.60 -31.80 -4.92
C GLU A 154 5.20 -33.25 -4.61
N LEU A 155 5.82 -33.84 -3.57
CA LEU A 155 5.43 -35.13 -2.98
C LEU A 155 4.82 -34.92 -1.59
#